data_AF-A0A0B8PFF6-F1
#
_entry.id   AF-A0A0B8PFF6-F1
#
_cell.length_a   1.000
_cell.length_b   1.000
_cell.length_c   1.000
_cell.angle_alpha   90.00
_cell.angle_beta   90.00
_cell.angle_gamma   90.00
#
_symmetry.space_group_name_H-M   'P 1'
#
loop_
_entity.id
_entity.type
_entity.pdbx_description
1 polymer ?
#
loop_
_entity_poly.entity_id
_entity_poly.type
_entity_poly.pdbx_seq_one_letter_code
_entity_poly.pdbx_strand_id
1 'polypeptide(L)'
;MAFHLLQRDRSGGVKLADALSQAMTEVGHCSECRTFTEHDVCNICSNSKRQESGQICVVESPADIAAVEATGQYSGLYFVLMGHLSPLDGIGPSDIGLDSLDFRLQQGGINEVILATNPTVEGEATAQYIAELCQLNQINASRIAHGVPVGGELELVDGTTLSHSLMGRHKL
;
A
#
# COMPACT_ATOMS: atom_id res chain seq x y z
N MET A 1 28.30 5.16 -7.51
CA MET A 1 28.14 3.73 -7.84
C MET A 1 28.95 3.32 -9.07
N ALA A 2 28.71 3.89 -10.26
CA ALA A 2 29.34 3.46 -11.52
C ALA A 2 30.88 3.42 -11.49
N PHE A 3 31.57 4.50 -11.08
CA PHE A 3 33.04 4.52 -10.99
C PHE A 3 33.60 3.48 -10.02
N HIS A 4 32.92 3.23 -8.89
CA HIS A 4 33.34 2.23 -7.91
C HIS A 4 33.28 0.81 -8.48
N LEU A 5 32.18 0.44 -9.13
CA LEU A 5 32.05 -0.87 -9.78
C LEU A 5 33.11 -1.05 -10.88
N LEU A 6 33.34 -0.02 -11.71
CA LEU A 6 34.32 -0.11 -12.80
C LEU A 6 35.78 -0.18 -12.34
N GLN A 7 36.13 0.48 -11.23
CA GLN A 7 37.50 0.56 -10.72
C GLN A 7 37.84 -0.52 -9.70
N ARG A 8 36.88 -0.94 -8.87
CA ARG A 8 37.14 -1.75 -7.68
C ARG A 8 36.35 -3.05 -7.61
N ASP A 9 35.22 -3.17 -8.33
CA ASP A 9 34.37 -4.36 -8.23
C ASP A 9 33.59 -4.65 -9.52
N ARG A 10 34.31 -4.96 -10.60
CA ARG A 10 33.68 -5.30 -11.89
C ARG A 10 32.87 -6.58 -11.82
N SER A 11 33.33 -7.56 -11.04
CA SER A 11 32.60 -8.82 -10.83
C SER A 11 31.28 -8.61 -10.11
N GLY A 12 31.23 -7.75 -9.09
CA GLY A 12 29.98 -7.36 -8.44
C GLY A 12 29.06 -6.60 -9.38
N GLY A 13 29.61 -5.76 -10.27
CA GLY A 13 28.85 -5.08 -11.31
C GLY A 13 28.14 -6.04 -12.28
N VAL A 14 28.82 -7.10 -12.73
CA VAL A 14 28.20 -8.14 -13.59
C VAL A 14 27.12 -8.91 -12.83
N LYS A 15 27.41 -9.36 -11.60
CA LYS A 15 26.41 -10.05 -10.76
C LYS A 15 25.16 -9.21 -10.50
N LEU A 16 25.32 -7.90 -10.29
CA LEU A 16 24.20 -6.99 -10.12
C LEU A 16 23.35 -6.89 -11.40
N ALA A 17 23.99 -6.82 -12.57
CA ALA A 17 23.28 -6.80 -13.85
C ALA A 17 22.47 -8.10 -14.05
N ASP A 18 23.05 -9.25 -13.74
CA ASP A 18 22.38 -10.55 -13.83
C ASP A 18 21.17 -10.61 -12.87
N ALA A 19 21.36 -10.19 -11.61
CA ALA A 19 20.29 -10.18 -10.61
C ALA A 19 19.14 -9.23 -11.00
N LEU A 20 19.45 -8.05 -11.56
CA LEU A 20 18.43 -7.14 -12.07
C LEU A 20 17.70 -7.76 -13.27
N SER A 21 18.43 -8.37 -14.21
CA SER A 21 17.82 -9.02 -15.36
C SER A 21 16.87 -10.14 -14.94
N GLN A 22 17.28 -10.96 -13.97
CA GLN A 22 16.46 -12.03 -13.42
C GLN A 22 15.19 -11.49 -12.75
N ALA A 23 15.33 -10.48 -11.88
CA ALA A 23 14.19 -9.87 -11.20
C ALA A 23 13.16 -9.27 -12.18
N MET A 24 13.61 -8.64 -13.26
CA MET A 24 12.72 -8.08 -14.29
C MET A 24 11.93 -9.14 -15.07
N THR A 25 12.36 -10.41 -15.03
CA THR A 25 11.70 -11.53 -15.75
C THR A 25 10.92 -12.47 -14.84
N GLU A 26 11.35 -12.64 -13.59
CA GLU A 26 10.80 -13.65 -12.68
C GLU A 26 9.84 -13.04 -11.65
N VAL A 27 9.99 -11.76 -11.32
CA VAL A 27 9.09 -11.08 -10.38
C VAL A 27 7.85 -10.61 -11.11
N GLY A 28 6.72 -11.26 -10.82
CA GLY A 28 5.40 -10.88 -11.28
C GLY A 28 4.58 -10.21 -10.19
N HIS A 29 3.26 -10.36 -10.31
CA HIS A 29 2.29 -9.84 -9.36
C HIS A 29 1.46 -10.97 -8.76
N CYS A 30 1.19 -10.88 -7.46
CA CYS A 30 0.25 -11.75 -6.77
C CYS A 30 -1.14 -11.60 -7.40
N SER A 31 -1.77 -12.72 -7.73
CA SER A 31 -3.11 -12.77 -8.33
C SER A 31 -4.21 -12.24 -7.39
N GLU A 32 -3.98 -12.23 -6.07
CA GLU A 32 -4.94 -11.75 -5.08
C GLU A 32 -4.73 -10.28 -4.67
N CYS A 33 -3.51 -9.91 -4.28
CA CYS A 33 -3.23 -8.59 -3.70
C CYS A 33 -2.37 -7.69 -4.57
N ARG A 34 -1.93 -8.17 -5.73
CA ARG A 34 -1.11 -7.44 -6.72
C ARG A 34 0.27 -6.99 -6.27
N THR A 35 0.72 -7.36 -5.07
CA THR A 35 2.12 -7.14 -4.64
C THR A 35 3.11 -7.94 -5.49
N PHE A 36 4.38 -7.56 -5.46
CA PHE A 36 5.44 -8.28 -6.16
C PHE A 36 5.71 -9.65 -5.53
N THR A 37 5.79 -10.68 -6.38
CA THR A 37 6.14 -12.05 -5.97
C THR A 37 6.54 -12.88 -7.19
N GLU A 38 7.36 -13.91 -6.97
CA GLU A 38 7.71 -14.93 -7.98
C GLU A 38 6.67 -16.06 -8.05
N HIS A 39 5.68 -16.06 -7.14
CA HIS A 39 4.62 -17.07 -7.07
C HIS A 39 3.30 -16.48 -7.59
N ASP A 40 2.32 -17.34 -7.93
CA ASP A 40 0.98 -16.85 -8.30
C ASP A 40 0.30 -16.13 -7.12
N VAL A 41 0.46 -16.65 -5.91
CA VAL A 41 -0.06 -16.06 -4.67
C VAL A 41 1.10 -15.81 -3.71
N CYS A 42 1.19 -14.59 -3.15
CA CYS A 42 2.28 -14.23 -2.24
C CYS A 42 2.12 -14.88 -0.86
N ASN A 43 3.21 -14.94 -0.09
CA ASN A 43 3.26 -15.56 1.24
C ASN A 43 2.28 -14.95 2.26
N ILE A 44 1.87 -13.69 2.08
CA ILE A 44 0.88 -13.04 2.94
C ILE A 44 -0.52 -13.56 2.63
N CYS A 45 -0.88 -13.58 1.34
CA CYS A 45 -2.18 -14.08 0.87
C CYS A 45 -2.36 -15.57 1.12
N SER A 46 -1.30 -16.37 1.00
CA SER A 46 -1.36 -17.82 1.27
C SER A 46 -1.46 -18.18 2.75
N ASN A 47 -1.41 -17.21 3.67
CA ASN A 47 -1.45 -17.46 5.11
C ASN A 47 -2.88 -17.55 5.62
N SER A 48 -3.32 -18.76 5.98
CA SER A 48 -4.69 -19.03 6.46
C SER A 48 -5.11 -18.18 7.66
N LYS A 49 -4.19 -17.90 8.61
CA LYS A 49 -4.52 -17.06 9.77
C LYS A 49 -4.85 -15.62 9.36
N ARG A 50 -4.20 -15.11 8.32
CA ARG A 50 -4.47 -13.76 7.79
C ARG A 50 -5.76 -13.73 6.99
N GLN A 51 -6.04 -14.79 6.23
CA GLN A 51 -7.30 -14.94 5.49
C GLN A 51 -8.52 -14.90 6.42
N GLU A 52 -8.42 -15.48 7.63
CA GLU A 52 -9.49 -15.49 8.63
C GLU A 52 -9.74 -14.11 9.30
N SER A 53 -8.85 -13.13 9.13
CA SER A 53 -9.01 -11.81 9.78
C SER A 53 -10.24 -11.04 9.30
N GLY A 54 -10.63 -11.24 8.03
CA GLY A 54 -11.63 -10.42 7.34
C GLY A 54 -11.20 -8.98 7.09
N GLN A 55 -9.93 -8.63 7.29
CA GLN A 55 -9.41 -7.28 7.09
C GLN A 55 -8.52 -7.20 5.86
N ILE A 56 -8.63 -6.10 5.11
CA ILE A 56 -7.72 -5.79 4.00
C ILE A 56 -7.19 -4.36 4.12
N CYS A 57 -5.87 -4.20 4.02
CA CYS A 57 -5.20 -2.90 4.02
C CYS A 57 -4.82 -2.52 2.59
N VAL A 58 -5.44 -1.44 2.09
CA VAL A 58 -5.21 -0.93 0.74
C VAL A 58 -4.08 0.08 0.77
N VAL A 59 -3.04 -0.17 -0.01
CA VAL A 59 -1.81 0.65 -0.08
C VAL A 59 -1.48 1.04 -1.51
N GLU A 60 -0.70 2.10 -1.70
CA GLU A 60 -0.33 2.57 -3.04
C GLU A 60 0.77 1.73 -3.69
N SER A 61 1.73 1.24 -2.91
CA SER A 61 2.92 0.53 -3.43
C SER A 61 3.29 -0.72 -2.62
N PRO A 62 4.07 -1.65 -3.19
CA PRO A 62 4.61 -2.79 -2.44
C PRO A 62 5.54 -2.40 -1.29
N ALA A 63 6.19 -1.23 -1.39
CA ALA A 63 7.06 -0.72 -0.32
C ALA A 63 6.25 -0.37 0.94
N ASP A 64 5.01 0.07 0.78
CA ASP A 64 4.13 0.40 1.89
C ASP A 64 3.74 -0.85 2.69
N ILE A 65 3.64 -2.02 2.05
CA ILE A 65 3.47 -3.30 2.76
C ILE A 65 4.65 -3.51 3.72
N ALA A 66 5.88 -3.33 3.24
CA ALA A 66 7.07 -3.52 4.08
C ALA A 66 7.08 -2.55 5.27
N ALA A 67 6.65 -1.30 5.07
CA ALA A 67 6.53 -0.31 6.14
C ALA A 67 5.49 -0.72 7.20
N VAL A 68 4.33 -1.22 6.78
CA VAL A 68 3.29 -1.68 7.70
C VAL A 68 3.71 -2.97 8.41
N GLU A 69 4.26 -3.95 7.69
CA GLU A 69 4.72 -5.22 8.29
C GLU A 69 5.85 -5.00 9.31
N ALA A 70 6.73 -4.00 9.09
CA ALA A 70 7.78 -3.65 10.04
C ALA A 70 7.25 -3.19 11.42
N THR A 71 5.99 -2.77 11.51
CA THR A 71 5.35 -2.43 12.79
C THR A 71 5.04 -3.67 13.64
N GLY A 72 4.86 -4.84 13.00
CA GLY A 72 4.39 -6.07 13.64
C GLY A 72 2.98 -6.00 14.24
N GLN A 73 2.22 -4.93 13.98
CA GLN A 73 0.88 -4.71 14.56
C GLN A 73 -0.25 -5.16 13.64
N TYR A 74 -0.01 -5.30 12.34
CA TYR A 74 -1.02 -5.67 11.37
C TYR A 74 -0.95 -7.16 11.03
N SER A 75 -2.10 -7.82 11.00
CA SER A 75 -2.21 -9.26 10.71
C SER A 75 -3.27 -9.60 9.66
N GLY A 76 -3.83 -8.60 8.97
CA GLY A 76 -4.74 -8.81 7.86
C GLY A 76 -4.04 -9.02 6.52
N LEU A 77 -4.84 -8.94 5.46
CA LEU A 77 -4.39 -9.01 4.06
C LEU A 77 -4.08 -7.63 3.50
N TYR A 78 -3.44 -7.56 2.33
CA TYR A 78 -3.19 -6.30 1.63
C TYR A 78 -3.88 -6.26 0.28
N PHE A 79 -4.00 -5.07 -0.28
CA PHE A 79 -4.25 -4.85 -1.70
C PHE A 79 -3.37 -3.68 -2.18
N VAL A 80 -2.59 -3.90 -3.23
CA VAL A 80 -1.69 -2.88 -3.78
C VAL A 80 -2.29 -2.25 -5.02
N LEU A 81 -2.49 -0.94 -4.98
CA LEU A 81 -3.07 -0.17 -6.08
C LEU A 81 -2.09 0.01 -7.25
N MET A 82 -0.79 0.08 -6.97
CA MET A 82 0.27 0.50 -7.89
C MET A 82 0.15 1.97 -8.31
N GLY A 83 -0.18 2.82 -7.34
CA GLY A 83 -0.35 4.26 -7.51
C GLY A 83 -1.64 4.77 -6.86
N HIS A 84 -2.13 5.90 -7.39
CA HIS A 84 -3.34 6.59 -6.95
C HIS A 84 -4.06 7.20 -8.16
N LEU A 85 -5.31 7.62 -7.97
CA LEU A 85 -6.08 8.35 -8.98
C LEU A 85 -5.42 9.71 -9.25
N SER A 86 -5.10 9.97 -10.52
CA SER A 86 -4.59 11.27 -10.96
C SER A 86 -5.22 11.66 -12.29
N PRO A 87 -6.32 12.45 -12.28
CA PRO A 87 -6.94 12.94 -13.50
C PRO A 87 -5.98 13.80 -14.36
N LEU A 88 -5.02 14.48 -13.72
CA LEU A 88 -4.02 15.30 -14.41
C LEU A 88 -3.04 14.45 -15.22
N ASP A 89 -2.65 13.29 -14.68
CA ASP A 89 -1.77 12.33 -15.37
C ASP A 89 -2.55 11.32 -16.23
N GLY A 90 -3.88 11.42 -16.26
CA GLY A 90 -4.76 10.51 -16.98
C GLY A 90 -4.86 9.11 -16.35
N ILE A 91 -4.53 8.97 -15.07
CA ILE A 91 -4.59 7.70 -14.31
C ILE A 91 -5.99 7.55 -13.72
N GLY A 92 -6.74 6.57 -14.22
CA GLY A 92 -8.10 6.26 -13.79
C GLY A 92 -8.22 5.03 -12.86
N PRO A 93 -9.45 4.69 -12.43
CA PRO A 93 -9.72 3.57 -11.53
C PRO A 93 -9.19 2.21 -12.00
N SER A 94 -9.32 1.92 -13.29
CA SER A 94 -8.87 0.65 -13.88
C SER A 94 -7.35 0.53 -13.90
N ASP A 95 -6.62 1.65 -14.06
CA ASP A 95 -5.16 1.66 -14.10
C ASP A 95 -4.55 1.28 -12.74
N ILE A 96 -5.20 1.71 -11.66
CA ILE A 96 -4.83 1.35 -10.29
C ILE A 96 -5.59 0.11 -9.79
N GLY A 97 -6.25 -0.62 -10.69
CA GLY A 97 -6.95 -1.89 -10.49
C GLY A 97 -8.02 -1.90 -9.41
N LEU A 98 -8.79 -0.81 -9.30
CA LEU A 98 -9.97 -0.77 -8.45
C LEU A 98 -11.06 -1.76 -8.87
N ASP A 99 -11.11 -2.13 -10.14
CA ASP A 99 -12.03 -3.17 -10.64
C ASP A 99 -11.75 -4.54 -9.97
N SER A 100 -10.47 -4.85 -9.75
CA SER A 100 -10.06 -6.09 -9.06
C SER A 100 -10.34 -6.02 -7.55
N LEU A 101 -10.20 -4.84 -6.95
CA LEU A 101 -10.56 -4.63 -5.55
C LEU A 101 -12.07 -4.82 -5.35
N ASP A 102 -12.90 -4.17 -6.17
CA ASP A 102 -14.36 -4.29 -6.09
C ASP A 102 -14.82 -5.74 -6.29
N PHE A 103 -14.27 -6.44 -7.28
CA PHE A 103 -14.53 -7.87 -7.45
C PHE A 103 -14.18 -8.68 -6.19
N ARG A 104 -13.04 -8.39 -5.55
CA ARG A 104 -12.62 -9.06 -4.32
C ARG A 104 -13.56 -8.77 -3.15
N LEU A 105 -14.04 -7.53 -3.01
CA LEU A 105 -15.01 -7.16 -1.97
C LEU A 105 -16.34 -7.91 -2.15
N GLN A 106 -16.78 -8.09 -3.40
CA GLN A 106 -18.02 -8.81 -3.73
C GLN A 106 -17.98 -10.32 -3.46
N GLN A 107 -16.79 -10.94 -3.45
CA GLN A 107 -16.66 -12.36 -3.08
C GLN A 107 -17.00 -12.64 -1.61
N GLY A 108 -17.08 -11.59 -0.78
CA GLY A 108 -17.34 -11.71 0.65
C GLY A 108 -16.12 -12.13 1.46
N GLY A 109 -16.31 -12.29 2.77
CA GLY A 109 -15.24 -12.63 3.71
C GLY A 109 -14.43 -11.43 4.22
N ILE A 110 -14.59 -10.25 3.64
CA ILE A 110 -14.01 -8.98 4.13
C ILE A 110 -15.08 -8.21 4.92
N ASN A 111 -14.73 -7.79 6.14
CA ASN A 111 -15.57 -6.98 7.03
C ASN A 111 -15.03 -5.55 7.22
N GLU A 112 -13.75 -5.33 6.92
CA GLU A 112 -13.09 -4.03 7.04
C GLU A 112 -12.04 -3.83 5.93
N VAL A 113 -12.09 -2.64 5.33
CA VAL A 113 -11.08 -2.11 4.42
C VAL A 113 -10.39 -0.93 5.08
N ILE A 114 -9.09 -1.10 5.36
CA ILE A 114 -8.23 -0.06 5.93
C ILE A 114 -7.56 0.69 4.78
N LEU A 115 -7.84 1.97 4.66
CA LEU A 115 -7.32 2.85 3.62
C LEU A 115 -6.00 3.45 4.09
N ALA A 116 -4.90 2.92 3.57
CA ALA A 116 -3.53 3.34 3.87
C ALA A 116 -2.83 3.96 2.64
N THR A 117 -3.60 4.65 1.78
CA THR A 117 -3.04 5.52 0.74
C THR A 117 -2.33 6.72 1.37
N ASN A 118 -1.41 7.32 0.62
CA ASN A 118 -0.61 8.44 1.09
C ASN A 118 -1.48 9.65 1.49
N PRO A 119 -1.03 10.47 2.45
CA PRO A 119 -1.75 11.67 2.88
C PRO A 119 -1.55 12.84 1.90
N THR A 120 -1.71 12.58 0.60
CA THR A 120 -1.68 13.57 -0.48
C THR A 120 -3.09 13.85 -0.99
N VAL A 121 -3.25 14.87 -1.84
CA VAL A 121 -4.55 15.19 -2.43
C VAL A 121 -5.08 14.01 -3.25
N GLU A 122 -4.22 13.40 -4.06
CA GLU A 122 -4.52 12.25 -4.90
C GLU A 122 -4.78 10.99 -4.06
N GLY A 123 -3.97 10.76 -3.02
CA GLY A 123 -4.14 9.63 -2.10
C GLY A 123 -5.44 9.71 -1.32
N GLU A 124 -5.87 10.92 -0.92
CA GLU A 124 -7.15 11.14 -0.24
C GLU A 124 -8.34 11.01 -1.18
N ALA A 125 -8.23 11.54 -2.41
CA ALA A 125 -9.26 11.32 -3.44
C ALA A 125 -9.44 9.82 -3.74
N THR A 126 -8.32 9.07 -3.79
CA THR A 126 -8.33 7.61 -3.97
C THR A 126 -8.97 6.90 -2.78
N ALA A 127 -8.62 7.28 -1.55
CA ALA A 127 -9.23 6.75 -0.34
C ALA A 127 -10.75 6.97 -0.33
N GLN A 128 -11.21 8.18 -0.64
CA GLN A 128 -12.62 8.52 -0.68
C GLN A 128 -13.38 7.69 -1.73
N TYR A 129 -12.79 7.50 -2.91
CA TYR A 129 -13.38 6.65 -3.95
C TYR A 129 -13.54 5.20 -3.46
N ILE A 130 -12.50 4.64 -2.81
CA ILE A 130 -12.57 3.28 -2.26
C ILE A 130 -13.59 3.19 -1.12
N ALA A 131 -13.71 4.23 -0.29
CA ALA A 131 -14.72 4.27 0.77
C ALA A 131 -16.15 4.18 0.20
N GLU A 132 -16.43 4.86 -0.92
CA GLU A 132 -17.71 4.75 -1.63
C GLU A 132 -17.95 3.33 -2.17
N LEU A 133 -16.92 2.69 -2.75
CA LEU A 133 -16.99 1.27 -3.14
C LEU A 133 -17.30 0.35 -1.96
N CYS A 134 -16.67 0.58 -0.80
CA CYS A 134 -16.93 -0.19 0.41
C CYS A 134 -18.38 -0.02 0.89
N GLN A 135 -18.90 1.22 0.83
CA GLN A 135 -20.28 1.52 1.20
C GLN A 135 -21.29 0.76 0.33
N LEU A 136 -21.06 0.72 -0.98
CA LEU A 136 -21.92 -0.04 -1.92
C LEU A 136 -21.94 -1.54 -1.60
N ASN A 137 -20.79 -2.08 -1.15
CA ASN A 137 -20.63 -3.47 -0.75
C ASN A 137 -20.97 -3.75 0.72
N GLN A 138 -21.44 -2.75 1.49
CA GLN A 138 -21.76 -2.85 2.92
C GLN A 138 -20.57 -3.29 3.80
N ILE A 139 -19.36 -2.86 3.44
CA ILE A 139 -18.12 -3.15 4.16
C ILE A 139 -17.66 -1.89 4.90
N ASN A 140 -17.12 -2.06 6.12
CA ASN A 140 -16.60 -0.93 6.88
C ASN A 140 -15.32 -0.42 6.23
N ALA A 141 -15.25 0.89 5.93
CA ALA A 141 -14.02 1.54 5.53
C ALA A 141 -13.44 2.32 6.73
N SER A 142 -12.17 2.12 7.02
CA SER A 142 -11.42 2.89 8.01
C SER A 142 -10.23 3.58 7.34
N ARG A 143 -9.80 4.74 7.86
CA ARG A 143 -8.66 5.50 7.35
C ARG A 143 -7.56 5.48 8.41
N ILE A 144 -6.30 5.28 7.99
CA ILE A 144 -5.17 5.43 8.92
C ILE A 144 -5.15 6.83 9.51
N ALA A 145 -4.69 6.95 10.76
CA ALA A 145 -4.66 8.23 11.44
C ALA A 145 -3.66 9.19 10.78
N HIS A 146 -4.07 10.45 10.63
CA HIS A 146 -3.21 11.54 10.21
C HIS A 146 -2.86 12.40 11.41
N GLY A 147 -1.57 12.69 11.61
CA GLY A 147 -1.18 13.67 12.60
C GLY A 147 0.30 13.75 12.92
N VAL A 148 0.59 14.39 14.04
CA VAL A 148 1.95 14.64 14.52
C VAL A 148 2.68 13.32 14.78
N PRO A 149 3.89 13.13 14.23
CA PRO A 149 4.68 11.95 14.51
C PRO A 149 5.11 11.89 15.98
N VAL A 150 5.15 10.68 16.55
CA VAL A 150 5.65 10.46 17.91
C VAL A 150 7.11 10.93 18.01
N GLY A 151 7.41 11.72 19.03
CA GLY A 151 8.74 12.32 19.22
C GLY A 151 8.96 13.63 18.45
N GLY A 152 7.98 14.10 17.68
CA GLY A 152 8.01 15.44 17.07
C GLY A 152 7.66 16.55 18.06
N GLU A 153 8.22 17.74 17.83
CA GLU A 153 7.91 18.95 18.59
C GLU A 153 6.90 19.81 17.82
N LEU A 154 5.83 20.27 18.48
CA LEU A 154 4.71 20.96 17.81
C LEU A 154 5.13 22.20 17.03
N GLU A 155 6.16 22.92 17.48
CA GLU A 155 6.68 24.11 16.81
C GLU A 155 7.38 23.82 15.48
N LEU A 156 7.78 22.56 15.25
CA LEU A 156 8.45 22.09 14.04
C LEU A 156 7.49 21.40 13.06
N VAL A 157 6.21 21.24 13.42
CA VAL A 157 5.19 20.60 12.59
C VAL A 157 4.54 21.63 11.69
N ASP A 158 4.30 21.27 10.43
CA ASP A 158 3.59 22.14 9.49
C ASP A 158 2.12 22.36 9.91
N GLY A 159 1.56 23.50 9.50
CA GLY A 159 0.21 23.89 9.88
C GLY A 159 -0.88 22.91 9.41
N THR A 160 -0.67 22.22 8.30
CA THR A 160 -1.63 21.24 7.77
C THR A 160 -1.69 20.02 8.67
N THR A 161 -0.53 19.43 9.02
CA THR A 161 -0.44 18.30 9.94
C THR A 161 -1.01 18.64 11.33
N LEU A 162 -0.73 19.84 11.86
CA LEU A 162 -1.32 20.30 13.13
C LEU A 162 -2.85 20.43 13.05
N SER A 163 -3.37 21.00 11.96
CA SER A 163 -4.80 21.11 11.73
C SER A 163 -5.49 19.74 11.70
N HIS A 164 -4.94 18.79 10.94
CA HIS A 164 -5.45 17.41 10.90
C HIS A 164 -5.40 16.74 12.28
N SER A 165 -4.31 16.92 13.01
CA SER A 165 -4.16 16.36 14.37
C SER A 165 -5.20 16.91 15.34
N LEU A 166 -5.50 18.21 15.27
CA LEU A 166 -6.53 18.86 16.10
C LEU A 166 -7.94 18.39 15.72
N MET A 167 -8.22 18.23 14.43
CA MET A 167 -9.50 17.71 13.94
C MET A 167 -9.70 16.25 14.36
N GLY A 168 -8.65 15.44 14.28
CA GLY A 168 -8.64 14.01 14.62
C GLY A 168 -8.46 13.68 16.11
N ARG A 169 -8.55 14.68 17.02
CA ARG A 169 -8.38 14.44 18.45
C ARG A 169 -9.45 13.49 19.01
N HIS A 170 -9.05 12.55 19.86
CA HIS A 170 -9.95 11.63 20.54
C HIS A 170 -9.99 11.92 22.05
N LYS A 171 -11.04 11.43 22.72
CA LYS A 171 -11.16 11.50 24.18
C LYS A 171 -10.32 10.37 24.81
N LEU A 172 -9.77 10.64 26.00
CA LEU A 172 -9.14 9.63 26.86
C LEU A 172 -10.18 8.92 27.73
#